data_AF-A0A3C1ZZ72-F1
#
_entry.id   AF-A0A3C1ZZ72-F1
#
_cell.length_a   1.000
_cell.length_b   1.000
_cell.length_c   1.000
_cell.angle_alpha   90.00
_cell.angle_beta   90.00
_cell.angle_gamma   90.00
#
_symmetry.space_group_name_H-M   'P 1'
#
loop_
_entity.id
_entity.type
_entity.pdbx_description
1 polymer ?
#
loop_
_entity_poly.entity_id
_entity_poly.type
_entity_poly.pdbx_seq_one_letter_code
_entity_poly.pdbx_strand_id
1 'polypeptide(L)' 'PPWTVRRDNVLAKCGWAPFEGHEFKSEVVNTWVSGHMAWANGHVQEGPAGMRMAFDR' A
#
# COMPACT_ATOMS: atom_id res chain seq x y z
N PRO A 1 10.01 -10.24 -2.95
CA PRO A 1 10.46 -11.13 -1.84
C PRO A 1 9.21 -11.61 -1.06
N PRO A 2 9.29 -12.69 -0.28
CA PRO A 2 8.23 -13.04 0.65
C PRO A 2 7.95 -11.90 1.64
N TRP A 3 6.69 -11.71 2.03
CA TRP A 3 6.24 -10.65 2.91
C TRP A 3 5.38 -11.21 4.04
N THR A 4 5.87 -11.11 5.27
CA THR A 4 5.09 -11.46 6.47
C THR A 4 4.34 -10.24 6.97
N VAL A 5 3.02 -10.36 7.12
CA VAL A 5 2.20 -9.30 7.72
C VAL A 5 2.45 -9.25 9.23
N ARG A 6 2.84 -8.09 9.72
CA ARG A 6 3.12 -7.84 11.14
C ARG A 6 2.43 -6.55 11.54
N ARG A 7 2.07 -6.41 12.81
CA ARG A 7 1.38 -5.22 13.30
C ARG A 7 2.08 -3.90 12.98
N ASP A 8 3.41 -3.89 13.03
CA ASP A 8 4.27 -2.71 12.74
C ASP A 8 4.27 -2.28 11.27
N ASN A 9 3.98 -3.21 10.35
CA ASN A 9 3.97 -2.93 8.91
C ASN A 9 2.56 -2.69 8.33
N VAL A 10 1.53 -2.67 9.18
CA VAL A 10 0.16 -2.31 8.79
C VAL A 10 -0.01 -0.80 8.83
N LEU A 11 -0.22 -0.20 7.66
CA LEU A 11 -0.37 1.26 7.51
C LEU A 11 -1.76 1.79 7.87
N ALA A 12 -2.76 0.91 7.96
CA ALA A 12 -4.12 1.32 8.31
C ALA A 12 -4.16 1.91 9.72
N LYS A 13 -4.92 2.99 9.92
CA LYS A 13 -5.01 3.71 11.21
C LYS A 13 -5.41 2.82 12.40
N CYS A 14 -6.20 1.77 12.16
CA CYS A 14 -6.60 0.82 13.20
C CYS A 14 -5.48 -0.14 13.63
N GLY A 15 -4.37 -0.20 12.88
CA GLY A 15 -3.16 -0.94 13.25
C GLY A 15 -3.35 -2.46 13.35
N TRP A 16 -4.30 -3.03 12.59
CA TRP A 16 -4.52 -4.48 12.52
C TRP A 16 -4.88 -4.90 11.09
N ALA A 17 -4.60 -6.16 10.77
CA ALA A 17 -5.01 -6.81 9.52
C ALA A 17 -5.50 -8.24 9.80
N PRO A 18 -6.51 -8.76 9.07
CA PRO A 18 -6.97 -10.14 9.23
C PRO A 18 -5.92 -11.18 8.82
N PHE A 19 -4.85 -10.73 8.15
CA PHE A 19 -3.74 -11.56 7.69
C PHE A 19 -2.52 -11.48 8.60
N GLU A 20 -2.60 -10.93 9.81
CA GLU A 20 -1.47 -10.85 10.72
C GLU A 20 -0.84 -12.24 10.97
N GLY A 21 0.48 -12.37 10.79
CA GLY A 21 1.21 -13.63 10.83
C GLY A 21 1.24 -14.44 9.52
N HIS A 22 0.45 -14.05 8.51
CA HIS A 22 0.49 -14.68 7.20
C HIS A 22 1.72 -14.23 6.39
N GLU A 23 2.36 -15.18 5.70
CA GLU A 23 3.44 -14.91 4.75
C GLU A 23 2.93 -15.01 3.31
N PHE A 24 2.90 -13.88 2.63
CA PHE A 24 2.70 -13.82 1.20
C PHE A 24 4.00 -14.16 0.47
N LYS A 25 3.91 -14.82 -0.69
CA LYS A 25 5.08 -15.19 -1.50
C LYS A 25 5.73 -13.99 -2.21
N SER A 26 5.04 -12.85 -2.24
CA SER A 26 5.45 -11.64 -2.94
C SER A 26 5.14 -10.39 -2.11
N GLU A 27 5.81 -9.28 -2.43
CA GLU A 27 5.57 -7.97 -1.85
C GLU A 27 5.30 -6.95 -2.96
N VAL A 28 4.62 -5.85 -2.60
CA VAL A 28 4.48 -4.69 -3.48
C VAL A 28 5.75 -3.84 -3.39
N VAL A 29 6.52 -3.79 -4.48
CA VAL A 29 7.77 -3.00 -4.53
C VAL A 29 7.47 -1.53 -4.84
N ASN A 30 6.67 -1.28 -5.88
CA ASN A 30 6.33 0.07 -6.34
C ASN A 30 4.84 0.19 -6.63
N THR A 31 4.28 1.38 -6.44
CA THR A 31 2.93 1.74 -6.90
C THR A 31 2.94 3.12 -7.53
N TRP A 32 2.31 3.23 -8.71
CA TRP A 32 2.21 4.47 -9.47
C TRP A 32 0.76 4.89 -9.57
N VAL A 33 0.48 6.18 -9.36
CA VAL A 33 -0.85 6.77 -9.46
C VAL A 33 -0.76 7.99 -10.35
N SER A 34 -1.43 7.97 -11.50
CA SER A 34 -1.42 9.07 -12.47
C SER A 34 -0.01 9.53 -12.89
N GLY A 35 0.96 8.60 -12.96
CA GLY A 35 2.35 8.89 -13.29
C GLY A 35 3.22 9.34 -12.11
N HIS A 36 2.65 9.51 -10.91
CA HIS A 36 3.40 9.79 -9.68
C HIS A 36 3.74 8.49 -8.94
N MET A 37 4.98 8.37 -8.45
CA MET A 37 5.40 7.23 -7.63
C MET A 37 4.84 7.40 -6.22
N ALA A 38 3.82 6.63 -5.86
CA ALA A 38 3.09 6.76 -4.59
C ALA A 38 3.59 5.79 -3.49
N TRP A 39 4.23 4.69 -3.89
CA TRP A 39 4.85 3.72 -2.99
C TRP A 39 6.17 3.27 -3.59
N ALA A 40 7.23 3.28 -2.78
CA ALA A 40 8.54 2.73 -3.13
C ALA A 40 9.33 2.47 -1.85
N ASN A 41 10.26 1.50 -1.91
CA ASN A 41 11.20 1.21 -0.80
C ASN A 41 10.50 0.93 0.55
N GLY A 42 9.31 0.35 0.55
CA GLY A 42 8.57 0.06 1.79
C GLY A 42 7.90 1.28 2.45
N HIS A 43 7.85 2.43 1.75
CA HIS A 43 7.27 3.67 2.27
C HIS A 43 6.32 4.33 1.28
N VAL A 44 5.28 4.97 1.83
CA VAL A 44 4.43 5.89 1.07
C VAL A 44 5.28 7.10 0.69
N GLN A 45 5.24 7.47 -0.57
CA GLN A 45 5.94 8.63 -1.08
C GLN A 45 5.03 9.85 -0.98
N GLU A 46 5.50 10.91 -0.34
CA GLU A 46 4.81 12.19 -0.27
C GLU A 46 4.56 12.74 -1.69
N GLY A 47 3.39 13.31 -1.91
CA GLY A 47 2.99 13.75 -3.24
C GLY A 47 1.53 14.15 -3.36
N PRO A 48 1.05 14.40 -4.59
CA PRO A 48 -0.34 14.77 -4.81
C PRO A 48 -1.27 13.64 -4.34
N ALA A 49 -2.35 14.04 -3.67
CA ALA A 49 -3.40 13.10 -3.31
C ALA A 49 -4.13 12.57 -4.56
N GLY A 50 -4.73 11.38 -4.42
CA GLY A 50 -5.58 10.82 -5.47
C GLY A 50 -6.75 11.73 -5.81
N MET A 51 -7.15 11.73 -7.08
CA MET A 51 -8.31 12.49 -7.55
C MET A 51 -9.59 11.66 -7.49
N ARG A 52 -10.74 12.33 -7.33
CA ARG A 52 -12.06 11.70 -7.41
C ARG A 52 -12.28 11.12 -8.80
N MET A 53 -12.77 9.89 -8.88
CA MET A 53 -13.25 9.31 -10.15
C MET A 53 -14.56 9.97 -10.60
N ALA A 54 -14.63 10.36 -11.87
CA ALA A 54 -15.86 10.81 -12.52
C ALA A 54 -16.52 9.63 -13.24
N PHE A 55 -17.84 9.54 -13.14
CA PHE A 55 -18.63 8.47 -13.77
C PHE A 55 -19.66 9.10 -14.69
N ASP A 56 -19.73 8.60 -15.92
CA ASP A 56 -20.89 8.77 -16.78
C ASP A 56 -21.83 7.59 -16.52
N ARG A 57 -23.10 7.87 -16.26
CA ARG A 57 -24.05 6.90 -15.70
C ARG A 57 -25.25 6.68 -16.62
#